data_AF-A0A2H0Q781-F1
#
_entry.id   AF-A0A2H0Q781-F1
#
_cell.length_a   1.000
_cell.length_b   1.000
_cell.length_c   1.000
_cell.angle_alpha   90.00
_cell.angle_beta   90.00
_cell.angle_gamma   90.00
#
_symmetry.space_group_name_H-M   'P 1'
#
loop_
_entity.id
_entity.type
_entity.pdbx_description
1 polymer ?
#
loop_
_entity_poly.entity_id
_entity_poly.type
_entity_poly.pdbx_seq_one_letter_code
_entity_poly.pdbx_strand_id
1 'polypeptide(L)' 'MANCRFCNKEITWTKEGRKNVPVETDGTVHDCEIFAKSRASTKTINPTTLSAEEIAKYENAINDEAQKRKKKK' A
#
# COMPACT_ATOMS: atom_id res chain seq x y z
N MET A 1 2.33 -20.87 -15.27
CA MET A 1 3.12 -20.64 -14.03
C MET A 1 3.38 -19.15 -13.93
N ALA A 2 3.41 -18.60 -12.72
CA ALA A 2 3.57 -17.17 -12.50
C ALA A 2 4.97 -16.89 -11.95
N ASN A 3 5.51 -15.70 -12.17
CA ASN A 3 6.79 -15.32 -11.56
C ASN A 3 6.53 -14.33 -10.43
N CYS A 4 7.23 -14.49 -9.31
CA CYS A 4 7.17 -13.55 -8.20
C CYS A 4 7.70 -12.18 -8.67
N ARG A 5 6.92 -11.12 -8.49
CA ARG A 5 7.27 -9.77 -8.98
C ARG A 5 8.58 -9.23 -8.39
N PHE A 6 8.98 -9.72 -7.22
CA PHE A 6 10.09 -9.18 -6.44
C PHE A 6 11.39 -9.98 -6.61
N CYS A 7 11.33 -11.31 -6.61
CA CYS A 7 12.51 -12.16 -6.77
C CYS A 7 12.58 -12.90 -8.11
N ASN A 8 11.57 -12.76 -8.98
CA ASN A 8 11.46 -13.43 -10.28
C ASN A 8 11.49 -14.96 -10.23
N LYS A 9 11.44 -15.58 -9.04
CA LYS A 9 11.28 -17.03 -8.89
C LYS A 9 9.93 -17.48 -9.44
N GLU A 10 9.90 -18.68 -9.98
CA GLU A 10 8.66 -19.31 -10.44
C GLU A 10 7.82 -19.71 -9.23
N ILE A 11 6.55 -19.30 -9.25
CA ILE A 11 5.55 -19.55 -8.22
C ILE A 11 4.25 -20.05 -8.84
N THR A 12 3.51 -20.80 -8.04
CA THR A 12 2.16 -21.22 -8.34
C THR A 12 1.20 -20.54 -7.37
N TRP A 13 0.04 -20.12 -7.86
CA TRP A 13 -1.00 -19.56 -7.00
C TRP A 13 -1.99 -20.66 -6.66
N THR A 14 -2.04 -21.03 -5.39
CA THR A 14 -3.03 -21.97 -4.87
C THR A 14 -4.13 -21.19 -4.17
N LYS A 15 -5.35 -21.72 -4.20
CA LYS A 15 -6.49 -21.14 -3.51
C LYS A 15 -6.67 -21.85 -2.18
N GLU A 16 -6.27 -21.20 -1.10
CA GLU A 16 -6.49 -21.68 0.26
C GLU A 16 -7.70 -20.93 0.84
N GLY A 17 -8.86 -21.56 0.78
CA GLY A 17 -10.13 -20.98 1.21
C GLY A 17 -10.55 -19.76 0.35
N ARG A 18 -10.52 -18.58 0.97
CA ARG A 18 -10.91 -17.30 0.33
C ARG A 18 -9.72 -16.46 -0.16
N LYS A 19 -8.49 -16.92 0.05
CA LYS A 19 -7.28 -16.19 -0.33
C LYS A 19 -6.47 -17.00 -1.32
N ASN A 20 -5.78 -16.30 -2.22
CA ASN A 20 -4.79 -16.91 -3.09
C ASN A 20 -3.44 -16.78 -2.40
N VAL A 21 -2.75 -17.91 -2.23
CA VAL A 21 -1.45 -18.00 -1.56
C VAL A 21 -0.41 -18.38 -2.61
N PRO A 22 0.72 -17.66 -2.70
CA PRO A 22 1.80 -18.04 -3.60
C PRO A 22 2.62 -19.19 -2.98
N VAL A 23 2.90 -20.21 -3.78
CA VAL A 23 3.57 -21.45 -3.37
C VAL A 23 4.72 -21.74 -4.33
N GLU A 24 5.87 -22.16 -3.81
CA GLU A 24 7.03 -22.60 -4.60
C GLU A 24 6.78 -23.98 -5.24
N THR A 25 7.68 -24.43 -6.12
CA THR A 25 7.57 -25.77 -6.75
C THR A 25 7.56 -26.91 -5.73
N ASP A 26 8.16 -26.68 -4.56
CA ASP A 26 8.28 -27.64 -3.46
C ASP A 26 7.03 -27.69 -2.58
N GLY A 27 5.99 -26.91 -2.89
CA GLY A 27 4.73 -26.89 -2.15
C GLY A 27 4.75 -26.02 -0.89
N THR A 28 5.87 -25.33 -0.61
CA THR A 28 6.03 -24.41 0.50
C THR A 28 5.50 -23.01 0.15
N VAL A 29 4.96 -22.28 1.14
CA VAL A 29 4.51 -20.90 0.95
C VAL A 29 5.70 -20.03 0.56
N HIS A 30 5.57 -19.30 -0.55
CA HIS A 30 6.63 -18.42 -1.02
C HIS A 30 6.65 -17.11 -0.22
N ASP A 31 7.62 -16.99 0.69
CA ASP A 31 7.88 -15.74 1.42
C ASP A 31 9.13 -15.04 0.84
N CYS A 32 8.92 -13.91 0.17
CA CYS A 32 9.98 -13.19 -0.53
C CYS A 32 10.61 -12.11 0.35
N GLU A 33 11.91 -12.21 0.63
CA GLU A 33 12.64 -11.20 1.42
C GLU A 33 12.58 -9.80 0.81
N ILE A 34 12.64 -9.71 -0.53
CA ILE A 34 12.57 -8.43 -1.25
C ILE A 34 11.17 -7.82 -1.08
N PHE A 35 10.12 -8.65 -1.09
CA PHE A 35 8.77 -8.19 -0.78
C PHE A 35 8.66 -7.71 0.67
N ALA A 36 9.21 -8.44 1.63
CA ALA A 36 9.20 -8.04 3.04
C ALA A 36 9.86 -6.67 3.25
N LYS A 37 11.02 -6.42 2.62
CA LYS A 37 11.71 -5.12 2.66
C LYS A 37 10.91 -4.01 1.97
N SER A 38 10.34 -4.29 0.79
CA SER A 38 9.51 -3.32 0.08
C SER A 38 8.28 -2.91 0.90
N ARG A 39 7.61 -3.87 1.55
CA ARG A 39 6.49 -3.60 2.45
C ARG A 39 6.92 -2.74 3.64
N ALA A 40 8.05 -3.04 4.26
CA ALA A 40 8.59 -2.25 5.38
C ALA A 40 8.97 -0.82 4.98
N SER A 41 9.42 -0.59 3.74
CA SER A 41 9.73 0.75 3.23
C SER A 41 8.51 1.63 2.94
N THR A 42 7.31 1.04 2.94
CA THR A 42 6.08 1.81 2.72
C THR A 42 5.87 2.74 3.91
N LYS A 43 5.87 4.06 3.66
CA LYS A 43 5.67 5.07 4.71
C LYS A 43 4.38 4.77 5.48
N THR A 44 4.52 4.35 6.72
CA THR A 44 3.41 4.16 7.65
C THR A 44 2.99 5.54 8.16
N ILE A 45 1.98 6.13 7.53
CA ILE A 45 1.37 7.37 8.03
C ILE A 45 0.44 6.96 9.17
N ASN A 46 0.85 7.23 10.41
CA ASN A 46 -0.03 7.08 11.56
C ASN A 46 -0.89 8.35 11.70
N PRO A 47 -2.18 8.25 12.08
CA PRO A 47 -3.04 9.42 12.23
C PRO A 47 -2.50 10.48 13.21
N THR A 48 -1.62 10.08 14.13
CA THR A 48 -1.01 10.93 15.16
C THR A 48 0.29 11.62 14.73
N THR A 49 0.82 11.37 13.54
CA THR A 49 2.09 11.98 13.09
C THR A 49 1.94 13.37 12.51
N LEU A 50 0.72 13.86 12.33
CA LEU A 50 0.45 15.22 11.86
C LEU A 50 0.31 16.15 13.07
N SER A 51 1.15 17.19 13.13
CA SER A 51 1.03 18.22 14.16
C SER A 51 -0.24 19.06 13.93
N ALA A 52 -0.79 19.65 15.01
CA ALA A 52 -2.00 20.47 14.91
C ALA A 52 -1.85 21.64 13.92
N GLU A 53 -0.63 22.17 13.77
CA GLU A 53 -0.30 23.25 12.83
C GLU A 53 -0.38 22.79 11.36
N GLU A 54 0.10 21.58 11.07
CA GLU A 54 0.04 21.00 9.73
C GLU A 54 -1.42 20.69 9.34
N ILE A 55 -2.21 20.18 10.28
CA ILE A 55 -3.64 19.91 10.07
C ILE A 55 -4.38 21.21 9.74
N ALA A 56 -4.17 22.28 10.51
CA ALA A 56 -4.77 23.58 10.26
C ALA A 56 -4.40 24.14 8.87
N LYS A 57 -3.15 23.94 8.43
CA LYS A 57 -2.72 24.33 7.08
C LYS A 57 -3.45 23.57 5.98
N TYR A 58 -3.64 22.26 6.15
CA TYR A 58 -4.40 21.45 5.20
C TYR A 58 -5.90 21.83 5.18
N GLU A 59 -6.50 22.08 6.34
CA GLU A 59 -7.90 22.51 6.46
C GLU A 59 -8.14 23.86 5.78
N ASN A 60 -7.26 24.84 6.00
CA ASN A 60 -7.35 26.14 5.35
C ASN A 60 -7.27 26.03 3.82
N ALA A 61 -6.34 25.21 3.30
CA ALA A 61 -6.20 24.99 1.85
C ALA A 61 -7.46 24.34 1.24
N ILE A 62 -8.06 23.35 1.92
CA ILE A 62 -9.29 22.69 1.49
C ILE A 62 -10.46 23.69 1.47
N ASN A 63 -10.59 24.50 2.52
CA ASN A 63 -11.64 25.50 2.63
C ASN A 63 -11.51 26.58 1.54
N ASP A 64 -10.29 27.06 1.29
CA ASP A 64 -10.01 28.05 0.23
C ASP A 64 -10.35 27.50 -1.16
N GLU A 65 -10.02 26.24 -1.43
CA GLU A 65 -10.36 25.60 -2.70
C GLU A 65 -11.89 25.40 -2.84
N ALA A 66 -12.57 25.00 -1.77
CA ALA A 66 -14.02 24.86 -1.75
C ALA A 66 -14.73 26.21 -2.01
N GLN A 67 -14.23 27.31 -1.44
CA GLN A 67 -14.76 28.65 -1.68
C GLN A 67 -14.53 29.12 -3.12
N LYS A 68 -13.34 28.85 -3.70
CA LYS A 68 -13.06 29.14 -5.11
C LYS A 68 -13.99 28.37 -6.05
N ARG A 69 -14.27 27.10 -5.74
CA ARG A 69 -15.20 26.26 -6.52
C ARG A 69 -16.65 26.75 -6.41
N LYS A 70 -17.09 27.23 -5.25
CA LYS A 70 -18.43 27.85 -5.07
C LYS A 70 -18.58 29.16 -5.84
N LYS A 71 -17.55 30.02 -5.87
CA LYS A 71 -17.55 31.28 -6.63
C LYS A 71 -17.57 31.10 -8.15
N LYS A 72 -17.16 29.93 -8.63
CA LYS A 72 -17.08 29.60 -10.07
C LYS A 72 -18.38 29.00 -10.63
N LYS A 73 -19.36 28.75 -9.77
CA LYS A 73 -20.65 28.13 -10.08
C LYS A 73 -21.75 29.17 -9.95
#